data_AF-A0A928HDF0-F1
#
_entry.id   AF-A0A928HDF0-F1
#
_cell.length_a   1.000
_cell.length_b   1.000
_cell.length_c   1.000
_cell.angle_alpha   90.00
_cell.angle_beta   90.00
_cell.angle_gamma   90.00
#
_symmetry.space_group_name_H-M   'P 1'
#
loop_
_entity.id
_entity.type
_entity.pdbx_description
1 polymer ?
#
loop_
_entity_poly.entity_id
_entity_poly.type
_entity_poly.pdbx_seq_one_letter_code
_entity_poly.pdbx_strand_id
1 'polypeptide(L)'
;MLTIKCPTCQNELSCDDSCRGCIVECSICQSEIEIMQNGMPRPVGAAAPSMRPASAPAPAPAPAPAPAPDSYTPYSKPSRKHSSGSGSGLATAAIVLSCIAIVASAVIGFLLWKGYVYVPDFKYSSDPEETAKRIFERSVRGAEKGFIQKSFVLGQSKKEALENFETETEEKGDYVLVLWETKVRKEKWYGHYWLKENKNGVYVYTSHPKYDEKYEKMSDSEKEWLTKMDEKIRKHEKDNKDLDWDIKIK
;
A
#
# COMPACT_ATOMS: atom_id res chain seq x y z
N MET A 1 22.08 -0.38 25.22
CA MET A 1 20.93 -1.27 24.98
C MET A 1 19.88 -0.96 26.03
N LEU A 2 18.68 -0.62 25.59
CA LEU A 2 17.54 -0.28 26.42
C LEU A 2 16.56 -1.46 26.43
N THR A 3 16.19 -1.94 27.62
CA THR A 3 15.16 -2.97 27.78
C THR A 3 13.85 -2.31 28.18
N ILE A 4 12.83 -2.43 27.34
CA ILE A 4 11.49 -1.86 27.57
C ILE A 4 10.43 -2.95 27.58
N LYS A 5 9.36 -2.79 28.35
CA LYS A 5 8.21 -3.69 28.33
C LYS A 5 7.13 -3.14 27.40
N CYS A 6 6.61 -3.99 26.51
CA CYS A 6 5.49 -3.63 25.66
C CYS A 6 4.27 -3.27 26.54
N PRO A 7 3.66 -2.07 26.39
CA PRO A 7 2.49 -1.69 27.18
C PRO A 7 1.26 -2.55 26.88
N THR A 8 1.23 -3.22 25.72
CA THR A 8 0.11 -4.06 25.27
C THR A 8 0.21 -5.49 25.78
N CYS A 9 1.34 -6.16 25.56
CA CYS A 9 1.51 -7.60 25.89
C CYS A 9 2.49 -7.88 27.05
N GLN A 10 3.09 -6.84 27.63
CA GLN A 10 4.09 -6.91 28.71
C GLN A 10 5.40 -7.65 28.39
N ASN A 11 5.60 -8.09 27.14
CA ASN A 11 6.85 -8.74 26.74
C ASN A 11 8.03 -7.76 26.72
N GLU A 12 9.22 -8.25 27.07
CA GLU A 12 10.45 -7.46 27.04
C GLU A 12 10.97 -7.32 25.61
N LEU A 13 11.31 -6.09 25.23
CA LEU A 13 11.87 -5.70 23.95
C LEU A 13 13.24 -5.10 24.22
N SER A 14 14.25 -5.58 23.50
CA SER A 14 15.60 -5.03 23.55
C SER A 14 15.80 -4.13 22.33
N CYS A 15 16.07 -2.84 22.58
CA CYS A 15 16.28 -1.83 21.55
C CYS A 15 17.64 -1.15 21.77
N ASP A 16 18.23 -0.57 20.72
CA ASP A 16 19.41 0.27 20.89
C ASP A 16 19.03 1.62 21.54
N ASP A 17 19.98 2.24 22.25
CA ASP A 17 19.74 3.55 22.87
C ASP A 17 19.46 4.66 21.85
N SER A 18 19.82 4.44 20.58
CA SER A 18 19.49 5.32 19.45
C SER A 18 18.00 5.30 19.09
N CYS A 19 17.21 4.35 19.60
CA CYS A 19 15.76 4.27 19.34
C CYS A 19 14.92 5.25 20.18
N ARG A 20 15.54 6.08 21.03
CA ARG A 20 14.84 7.14 21.78
C ARG A 20 14.29 8.20 20.83
N GLY A 21 13.00 8.48 20.92
CA GLY A 21 12.25 9.34 20.01
C GLY A 21 11.78 8.63 18.73
N CYS A 22 11.99 7.31 18.60
CA CYS A 22 11.50 6.53 17.47
C CYS A 22 10.23 5.74 17.83
N ILE A 23 9.48 5.40 16.79
CA ILE A 23 8.38 4.43 16.87
C ILE A 23 8.96 3.06 16.50
N VAL A 24 8.76 2.07 17.37
CA VAL A 24 9.17 0.69 17.19
C VAL A 24 7.94 -0.23 17.25
N GLU A 25 8.00 -1.35 16.55
CA GLU A 25 6.91 -2.34 16.52
C GLU A 25 7.24 -3.52 17.43
N CYS A 26 6.29 -3.95 18.27
CA CYS A 26 6.48 -5.12 19.11
C CYS A 26 6.49 -6.41 18.26
N SER A 27 7.57 -7.19 18.32
CA SER A 27 7.70 -8.44 17.55
C SER A 27 6.67 -9.52 17.89
N ILE A 28 6.03 -9.45 19.06
CA ILE A 28 5.03 -10.44 19.49
C ILE A 28 3.62 -10.03 19.10
N CYS A 29 3.19 -8.80 19.43
CA CYS A 29 1.80 -8.37 19.25
C CYS A 29 1.60 -7.33 18.13
N GLN A 30 2.67 -6.94 17.42
CA GLN A 30 2.65 -5.98 16.32
C GLN A 30 2.13 -4.58 16.69
N SER A 31 2.07 -4.25 17.98
CA SER A 31 1.67 -2.91 18.42
C SER A 31 2.79 -1.90 18.20
N GLU A 32 2.47 -0.72 17.67
CA GLU A 32 3.38 0.41 17.55
C GLU A 32 3.59 1.12 18.91
N ILE A 33 4.85 1.34 19.26
CA ILE A 33 5.27 1.91 20.54
C ILE A 33 6.24 3.05 20.26
N GLU A 34 5.93 4.24 20.74
CA GLU A 34 6.85 5.37 20.74
C GLU A 34 7.75 5.29 21.98
N ILE A 35 9.06 5.26 21.79
CA ILE A 35 10.02 5.32 22.90
C ILE A 35 10.29 6.80 23.17
N MET A 36 9.84 7.31 24.31
CA MET A 36 10.09 8.70 24.68
C MET A 36 11.59 8.95 24.96
N GLN A 37 12.04 10.21 24.96
CA GLN A 37 13.45 10.56 25.22
C GLN A 37 13.98 10.05 26.58
N ASN A 38 13.09 9.90 27.56
CA ASN A 38 13.40 9.33 28.88
C ASN A 38 13.43 7.79 28.90
N GLY A 39 13.23 7.12 27.76
CA GLY A 39 13.22 5.66 27.64
C GLY A 39 11.89 4.99 27.98
N MET A 40 10.84 5.74 28.34
CA MET A 40 9.53 5.17 28.65
C MET A 40 8.74 4.87 27.36
N PRO A 41 8.19 3.65 27.21
CA PRO A 41 7.34 3.31 26.08
C PRO A 41 5.95 3.93 26.22
N ARG A 42 5.42 4.49 25.12
CA ARG A 42 4.04 4.99 25.01
C ARG A 42 3.37 4.34 23.80
N PRO A 43 2.14 3.81 23.92
CA PRO A 43 1.41 3.30 22.76
C PRO A 43 1.07 4.44 21.78
N VAL A 44 1.40 4.27 20.51
CA VAL A 44 1.05 5.22 19.45
C VAL A 44 -0.45 5.11 19.17
N GLY A 45 -1.15 6.24 19.08
CA GLY A 45 -2.58 6.25 18.76
C GLY A 45 -3.52 5.91 19.92
N ALA A 46 -3.02 5.68 21.13
CA ALA A 46 -3.85 5.76 22.33
C ALA A 46 -4.26 7.22 22.51
N ALA A 47 -5.42 7.58 21.96
CA ALA A 47 -6.11 8.81 22.31
C ALA A 47 -6.09 8.95 23.83
N ALA A 48 -5.67 10.13 24.33
CA ALA A 48 -5.68 10.43 25.75
C ALA A 48 -6.98 9.90 26.35
N PRO A 49 -6.94 9.18 27.50
CA PRO A 49 -8.14 8.58 28.06
C PRO A 49 -9.19 9.68 28.16
N SER A 50 -10.18 9.60 27.26
CA SER A 50 -11.30 10.52 27.26
C SER A 50 -11.90 10.35 28.64
N MET A 51 -11.82 11.38 29.47
CA MET A 51 -12.43 11.40 30.78
C MET A 51 -13.91 11.13 30.52
N ARG A 52 -14.31 9.87 30.69
CA ARG A 52 -15.67 9.41 30.45
C ARG A 52 -16.56 10.32 31.31
N PRO A 53 -17.45 11.13 30.71
CA PRO A 53 -18.37 11.93 31.50
C PRO A 53 -19.09 10.99 32.46
N ALA A 54 -19.13 11.37 33.74
CA ALA A 54 -19.84 10.63 34.77
C ALA A 54 -21.22 10.24 34.22
N SER A 55 -21.50 8.94 34.21
CA SER A 55 -22.71 8.40 33.59
C SER A 55 -23.93 9.05 34.24
N ALA A 56 -24.70 9.78 33.45
CA ALA A 56 -25.96 10.36 33.91
C ALA A 56 -26.88 9.21 34.43
N PRO A 57 -27.62 9.43 35.53
CA PRO A 57 -28.47 8.41 36.12
C PRO A 57 -29.49 7.89 35.10
N ALA A 58 -29.68 6.56 35.10
CA ALA A 58 -30.55 5.87 34.17
C ALA A 58 -32.00 6.43 34.24
N PRO A 59 -32.64 6.75 33.10
CA PRO A 59 -34.02 7.20 33.09
C PRO A 59 -34.96 6.08 33.58
N ALA A 60 -35.94 6.47 34.40
CA ALA A 60 -36.92 5.57 34.98
C ALA A 60 -37.71 4.80 33.90
N PRO A 61 -38.03 3.52 34.13
CA PRO A 61 -38.75 2.68 33.17
C PRO A 61 -40.12 3.27 32.81
N ALA A 62 -40.43 3.27 31.52
CA ALA A 62 -41.70 3.76 30.99
C ALA A 62 -42.88 2.87 31.43
N PRO A 63 -44.05 3.44 31.76
CA PRO A 63 -45.24 2.69 32.15
C PRO A 63 -45.78 1.82 31.00
N ALA A 64 -46.28 0.64 31.36
CA ALA A 64 -46.82 -0.36 30.43
C ALA A 64 -48.04 0.18 29.66
N PRO A 65 -48.14 -0.09 28.34
CA PRO A 65 -49.29 0.30 27.54
C PRO A 65 -50.57 -0.46 27.92
N ALA A 66 -51.69 0.27 27.90
CA ALA A 66 -53.03 -0.21 28.22
C ALA A 66 -53.57 -1.22 27.19
N PRO A 67 -54.46 -2.15 27.59
CA PRO A 67 -55.04 -3.15 26.71
C PRO A 67 -55.91 -2.54 25.60
N ALA A 68 -55.82 -3.14 24.41
CA ALA A 68 -56.55 -2.73 23.22
C ALA A 68 -58.06 -3.04 23.34
N PRO A 69 -58.95 -2.15 22.85
CA PRO A 69 -60.38 -2.40 22.80
C PRO A 69 -60.77 -3.40 21.70
N ASP A 70 -61.76 -4.22 22.03
CA ASP A 70 -62.32 -5.29 21.22
C ASP A 70 -63.05 -4.80 19.95
N SER A 71 -62.74 -5.52 18.87
CA SER A 71 -63.58 -5.87 17.71
C SER A 71 -64.78 -4.98 17.34
N TYR A 72 -64.67 -4.32 16.18
CA TYR A 72 -65.81 -4.00 15.31
C TYR A 72 -65.72 -4.81 14.00
N THR A 73 -66.80 -5.53 13.71
CA THR A 73 -67.05 -6.31 12.49
C THR A 73 -67.36 -5.43 11.26
N PRO A 74 -67.27 -5.98 10.03
CA PRO A 74 -66.61 -5.35 8.89
C PRO A 74 -67.55 -4.62 7.92
N TYR A 75 -67.00 -3.61 7.22
CA TYR A 75 -67.61 -3.05 6.02
C TYR A 75 -67.00 -3.70 4.77
N SER A 76 -67.80 -4.53 4.09
CA SER A 76 -67.45 -5.15 2.81
C SER A 76 -67.50 -4.13 1.68
N LYS A 77 -66.33 -3.79 1.12
CA LYS A 77 -66.21 -3.05 -0.16
C LYS A 77 -66.03 -4.04 -1.32
N PRO A 78 -66.53 -3.72 -2.54
CA PRO A 78 -66.73 -4.68 -3.59
C PRO A 78 -65.42 -5.20 -4.19
N SER A 79 -65.44 -6.51 -4.45
CA SER A 79 -64.46 -7.31 -5.18
C SER A 79 -64.00 -6.61 -6.46
N ARG A 80 -62.73 -6.14 -6.47
CA ARG A 80 -62.02 -5.88 -7.72
C ARG A 80 -61.47 -7.20 -8.21
N LYS A 81 -61.93 -7.62 -9.38
CA LYS A 81 -61.38 -8.74 -10.16
C LYS A 81 -59.85 -8.68 -10.12
N HIS A 82 -59.25 -9.72 -9.54
CA HIS A 82 -57.84 -10.02 -9.72
C HIS A 82 -57.59 -10.23 -11.23
N SER A 83 -56.96 -9.25 -11.87
CA SER A 83 -56.22 -9.51 -13.10
C SER A 83 -54.99 -10.32 -12.72
N SER A 84 -55.03 -11.61 -13.04
CA SER A 84 -53.90 -12.54 -13.02
C SER A 84 -52.83 -12.07 -14.01
N GLY A 85 -52.00 -11.12 -13.61
CA GLY A 85 -50.77 -10.73 -14.30
C GLY A 85 -49.62 -11.63 -13.86
N SER A 86 -49.71 -12.92 -14.21
CA SER A 86 -48.60 -13.86 -14.09
C SER A 86 -47.56 -13.53 -15.15
N GLY A 87 -46.36 -13.08 -14.77
CA GLY A 87 -45.26 -12.98 -15.73
C GLY A 87 -44.14 -11.95 -15.48
N SER A 88 -44.15 -11.15 -14.42
CA SER A 88 -43.20 -10.01 -14.29
C SER A 88 -42.19 -10.11 -13.13
N GLY A 89 -42.18 -11.21 -12.37
CA GLY A 89 -41.31 -11.34 -11.19
C GLY A 89 -39.86 -11.75 -11.50
N LEU A 90 -39.61 -12.39 -12.64
CA LEU A 90 -38.25 -12.84 -12.99
C LEU A 90 -37.39 -11.73 -13.60
N ALA A 91 -38.01 -10.79 -14.33
CA ALA A 91 -37.27 -9.68 -14.94
C ALA A 91 -36.72 -8.70 -13.89
N THR A 92 -37.47 -8.45 -12.81
CA THR A 92 -37.01 -7.55 -11.74
C THR A 92 -35.87 -8.17 -10.93
N ALA A 93 -35.92 -9.47 -10.64
CA ALA A 93 -34.84 -10.17 -9.95
C ALA A 93 -33.52 -10.15 -10.73
N ALA A 94 -33.57 -10.33 -12.06
CA ALA A 94 -32.39 -10.30 -12.92
C ALA A 94 -31.71 -8.92 -12.96
N ILE A 95 -32.51 -7.84 -12.99
CA ILE A 95 -31.99 -6.47 -12.98
C ILE A 95 -31.27 -6.16 -11.66
N VAL A 96 -31.87 -6.55 -10.52
CA VAL A 96 -31.27 -6.30 -9.20
C VAL A 96 -29.94 -7.03 -9.03
N LEU A 97 -29.86 -8.30 -9.46
CA LEU A 97 -28.60 -9.06 -9.40
C LEU A 97 -27.50 -8.47 -10.29
N SER A 98 -27.86 -7.98 -11.48
CA SER A 98 -26.92 -7.30 -12.38
C SER A 98 -26.34 -6.03 -11.76
N CYS A 99 -27.17 -5.19 -11.13
CA CYS A 99 -26.69 -3.98 -10.44
C CYS A 99 -25.73 -4.31 -9.28
N ILE A 100 -25.99 -5.35 -8.49
CA ILE A 100 -25.11 -5.77 -7.39
C ILE A 100 -23.75 -6.23 -7.94
N ALA A 101 -23.73 -7.01 -9.02
CA ALA A 101 -22.49 -7.47 -9.64
C ALA A 101 -21.62 -6.31 -10.13
N ILE A 102 -22.21 -5.29 -10.75
CA ILE A 102 -21.49 -4.10 -11.22
C ILE A 102 -20.88 -3.33 -10.05
N VAL A 103 -21.63 -3.10 -8.97
CA VAL A 103 -21.13 -2.39 -7.78
C VAL A 103 -20.02 -3.19 -7.10
N ALA A 104 -20.17 -4.52 -6.95
CA ALA A 104 -19.13 -5.38 -6.39
C ALA A 104 -17.84 -5.34 -7.23
N SER A 105 -17.97 -5.37 -8.56
CA SER A 105 -16.83 -5.26 -9.48
C SER A 105 -16.10 -3.92 -9.34
N ALA A 106 -16.86 -2.82 -9.24
CA ALA A 106 -16.28 -1.49 -9.05
C ALA A 106 -15.59 -1.34 -7.68
N VAL A 107 -16.17 -1.89 -6.61
CA VAL A 107 -15.56 -1.88 -5.28
C VAL A 107 -14.29 -2.74 -5.25
N ILE A 108 -14.31 -3.93 -5.85
CA ILE A 108 -13.11 -4.78 -5.95
C ILE A 108 -12.04 -4.07 -6.79
N GLY A 109 -12.40 -3.49 -7.93
CA GLY A 109 -11.47 -2.71 -8.76
C GLY A 109 -10.88 -1.51 -8.00
N PHE A 110 -11.70 -0.80 -7.22
CA PHE A 110 -11.24 0.32 -6.39
C PHE A 110 -10.35 -0.12 -5.23
N LEU A 111 -10.67 -1.23 -4.57
CA LEU A 111 -9.86 -1.79 -3.49
C LEU A 111 -8.54 -2.35 -4.01
N LEU A 112 -8.55 -3.02 -5.17
CA LEU A 112 -7.33 -3.44 -5.85
C LEU A 112 -6.52 -2.21 -6.27
N TRP A 113 -7.13 -1.18 -6.85
CA TRP A 113 -6.42 0.05 -7.21
C TRP A 113 -5.80 0.76 -5.98
N LYS A 114 -6.55 0.89 -4.87
CA LYS A 114 -6.06 1.42 -3.60
C LYS A 114 -4.97 0.57 -2.96
N GLY A 115 -5.06 -0.76 -3.07
CA GLY A 115 -4.09 -1.71 -2.53
C GLY A 115 -2.81 -1.80 -3.37
N TYR A 116 -2.90 -1.64 -4.70
CA TYR A 116 -1.76 -1.61 -5.61
C TYR A 116 -0.98 -0.29 -5.51
N VAL A 117 -1.60 0.79 -5.02
CA VAL A 117 -0.92 2.06 -4.72
C VAL A 117 -0.73 2.23 -3.21
N TYR A 118 -0.42 1.15 -2.49
CA TYR A 118 0.22 1.30 -1.17
C TYR A 118 1.71 1.47 -1.41
N VAL A 119 2.12 2.69 -1.72
CA VAL A 119 3.50 3.14 -1.49
C VAL A 119 3.55 3.46 -0.01
N PRO A 120 4.01 2.55 0.89
CA PRO A 120 4.12 2.92 2.29
C PRO A 120 5.00 4.15 2.42
N ASP A 121 4.72 5.01 3.39
CA ASP A 121 5.57 6.15 3.74
C ASP A 121 6.98 5.64 4.06
N PHE A 122 7.85 5.64 3.04
CA PHE A 122 9.24 5.33 3.23
C PHE A 122 9.87 6.55 3.88
N LYS A 123 10.53 6.33 5.01
CA LYS A 123 11.60 7.23 5.42
C LYS A 123 12.76 6.99 4.45
N TYR A 124 12.74 7.74 3.36
CA TYR A 124 13.80 7.77 2.39
C TYR A 124 15.08 8.30 3.05
N SER A 125 16.20 7.67 2.72
CA SER A 125 17.51 8.19 3.09
C SER A 125 17.84 9.37 2.17
N SER A 126 18.61 10.34 2.64
CA SER A 126 19.17 11.38 1.77
C SER A 126 20.22 10.83 0.81
N ASP A 127 20.67 9.60 1.04
CA ASP A 127 21.58 8.87 0.17
C ASP A 127 20.81 8.10 -0.93
N PRO A 128 21.02 8.42 -2.23
CA PRO A 128 20.36 7.72 -3.33
C PRO A 128 20.78 6.24 -3.43
N GLU A 129 22.01 5.89 -3.05
CA GLU A 129 22.51 4.50 -3.08
C GLU A 129 21.82 3.66 -2.01
N GLU A 130 21.71 4.19 -0.79
CA GLU A 130 20.98 3.52 0.29
C GLU A 130 19.49 3.38 -0.04
N THR A 131 18.90 4.39 -0.68
CA THR A 131 17.51 4.34 -1.15
C THR A 131 17.31 3.26 -2.21
N ALA A 132 18.20 3.17 -3.21
CA ALA A 132 18.19 2.13 -4.22
C ALA A 132 18.31 0.72 -3.62
N LYS A 133 19.23 0.54 -2.67
CA LYS A 133 19.42 -0.71 -1.94
C LYS A 133 18.16 -1.13 -1.17
N ARG A 134 17.50 -0.20 -0.48
CA ARG A 134 16.24 -0.47 0.25
C ARG A 134 15.09 -0.84 -0.68
N ILE A 135 15.00 -0.19 -1.84
CA ILE A 135 14.02 -0.53 -2.88
C ILE A 135 14.29 -1.95 -3.39
N PHE A 136 15.55 -2.27 -3.73
CA PHE A 136 15.96 -3.61 -4.17
C PHE A 136 15.65 -4.68 -3.13
N GLU A 137 16.04 -4.49 -1.86
CA GLU A 137 15.75 -5.43 -0.77
C GLU A 137 14.26 -5.73 -0.62
N ARG A 138 13.42 -4.73 -0.86
CA ARG A 138 11.96 -4.89 -0.77
C ARG A 138 11.40 -5.60 -1.99
N SER A 139 11.88 -5.31 -3.19
CA SER A 139 11.52 -6.05 -4.41
C SER A 139 11.83 -7.54 -4.25
N VAL A 140 13.01 -7.86 -3.70
CA VAL A 140 13.39 -9.25 -3.36
C VAL A 140 12.43 -9.86 -2.33
N ARG A 141 12.12 -9.15 -1.23
CA ARG A 141 11.19 -9.64 -0.18
C ARG A 141 9.75 -9.79 -0.68
N GLY A 142 9.30 -8.92 -1.59
CA GLY A 142 7.98 -8.97 -2.24
C GLY A 142 7.85 -10.16 -3.19
N ALA A 143 8.95 -10.48 -3.90
CA ALA A 143 9.05 -11.68 -4.72
C ALA A 143 9.00 -12.97 -3.87
N GLU A 144 9.68 -13.01 -2.72
CA GLU A 144 9.62 -14.15 -1.78
C GLU A 144 8.20 -14.39 -1.22
N LYS A 145 7.43 -13.32 -1.00
CA LYS A 145 6.07 -13.39 -0.44
C LYS A 145 4.95 -13.54 -1.48
N GLY A 146 5.29 -13.70 -2.76
CA GLY A 146 4.31 -13.88 -3.83
C GLY A 146 3.41 -12.68 -4.11
N PHE A 147 3.76 -11.50 -3.59
CA PHE A 147 2.98 -10.25 -3.77
C PHE A 147 3.23 -9.60 -5.13
N ILE A 148 4.34 -9.96 -5.78
CA ILE A 148 4.59 -9.68 -7.19
C ILE A 148 4.24 -10.98 -7.93
N GLN A 149 3.25 -10.92 -8.81
CA GLN A 149 2.79 -12.07 -9.57
C GLN A 149 3.96 -12.63 -10.39
N LYS A 150 4.59 -13.70 -9.90
CA LYS A 150 5.46 -14.62 -10.65
C LYS A 150 6.69 -13.99 -11.34
N SER A 151 7.33 -13.00 -10.74
CA SER A 151 8.67 -12.53 -11.17
C SER A 151 9.75 -13.01 -10.20
N PHE A 152 10.11 -14.28 -10.38
CA PHE A 152 11.45 -14.86 -10.19
C PHE A 152 12.40 -14.24 -9.14
N VAL A 153 12.40 -14.83 -7.93
CA VAL A 153 13.64 -15.15 -7.18
C VAL A 153 13.38 -16.46 -6.43
N LEU A 154 13.59 -17.60 -7.08
CA LEU A 154 13.52 -18.91 -6.40
C LEU A 154 14.93 -19.38 -6.06
N GLY A 155 15.40 -19.05 -4.85
CA GLY A 155 16.36 -19.86 -4.09
C GLY A 155 17.83 -19.40 -4.03
N GLN A 156 18.09 -18.13 -3.70
CA GLN A 156 19.37 -17.70 -3.08
C GLN A 156 19.09 -16.88 -1.82
N SER A 157 20.04 -16.82 -0.90
CA SER A 157 19.88 -16.04 0.33
C SER A 157 19.99 -14.54 0.03
N LYS A 158 19.17 -13.70 0.69
CA LYS A 158 19.21 -12.22 0.63
C LYS A 158 20.63 -11.65 0.67
N LYS A 159 21.53 -12.30 1.42
CA LYS A 159 22.92 -11.87 1.62
C LYS A 159 23.77 -11.98 0.34
N GLU A 160 23.64 -13.06 -0.42
CA GLU A 160 24.41 -13.28 -1.65
C GLU A 160 24.01 -12.32 -2.78
N ALA A 161 22.73 -11.95 -2.86
CA ALA A 161 22.27 -10.96 -3.85
C ALA A 161 22.78 -9.55 -3.54
N LEU A 162 22.89 -9.19 -2.25
CA LEU A 162 23.39 -7.87 -1.83
C LEU A 162 24.91 -7.73 -1.98
N GLU A 163 25.67 -8.82 -1.86
CA GLU A 163 27.13 -8.80 -2.02
C GLU A 163 27.58 -8.60 -3.49
N ASN A 164 26.67 -8.80 -4.45
CA ASN A 164 26.95 -8.67 -5.90
C ASN A 164 26.19 -7.52 -6.57
N PHE A 165 25.65 -6.59 -5.78
CA PHE A 165 24.88 -5.44 -6.26
C PHE A 165 25.84 -4.29 -6.62
N GLU A 166 25.98 -3.99 -7.90
CA GLU A 166 26.72 -2.83 -8.40
C GLU A 166 25.72 -1.79 -8.91
N THR A 167 25.92 -0.51 -8.55
CA THR A 167 25.06 0.59 -8.98
C THR A 167 25.86 1.66 -9.72
N GLU A 168 25.33 2.13 -10.83
CA GLU A 168 25.78 3.35 -11.50
C GLU A 168 24.67 4.39 -11.35
N THR A 169 25.00 5.53 -10.74
CA THR A 169 24.07 6.64 -10.54
C THR A 169 24.46 7.80 -11.44
N GLU A 170 23.50 8.34 -12.18
CA GLU A 170 23.69 9.56 -12.98
C GLU A 170 22.65 10.59 -12.58
N GLU A 171 23.11 11.79 -12.19
CA GLU A 171 22.26 12.87 -11.69
C GLU A 171 22.12 13.98 -12.74
N LYS A 172 20.89 14.45 -12.96
CA LYS A 172 20.63 15.65 -13.76
C LYS A 172 19.41 16.41 -13.24
N GLY A 173 19.66 17.60 -12.70
CA GLY A 173 18.59 18.41 -12.08
C GLY A 173 17.99 17.68 -10.89
N ASP A 174 16.65 17.62 -10.83
CA ASP A 174 15.93 16.94 -9.74
C ASP A 174 15.86 15.41 -9.92
N TYR A 175 16.49 14.84 -10.96
CA TYR A 175 16.36 13.43 -11.30
C TYR A 175 17.68 12.68 -11.14
N VAL A 176 17.59 11.49 -10.56
CA VAL A 176 18.69 10.53 -10.43
C VAL A 176 18.26 9.26 -11.12
N LEU A 177 18.99 8.86 -12.16
CA LEU A 177 18.86 7.55 -12.77
C LEU A 177 19.76 6.60 -11.99
N VAL A 178 19.18 5.55 -11.45
CA VAL A 178 19.94 4.46 -10.83
C VAL A 178 19.88 3.26 -11.76
N LEU A 179 21.01 2.91 -12.35
CA LEU A 179 21.22 1.63 -13.01
C LEU A 179 21.80 0.67 -11.98
N TRP A 180 21.34 -0.58 -11.98
CA TRP A 180 21.92 -1.61 -11.14
C TRP A 180 22.18 -2.88 -11.92
N GLU A 181 23.27 -3.56 -11.58
CA GLU A 181 23.60 -4.92 -11.97
C GLU A 181 23.62 -5.80 -10.71
N THR A 182 23.05 -6.99 -10.79
CA THR A 182 23.24 -8.04 -9.79
C THR A 182 23.49 -9.38 -10.46
N LYS A 183 24.32 -10.24 -9.84
CA LYS A 183 24.51 -11.62 -10.29
C LYS A 183 23.66 -12.57 -9.46
N VAL A 184 22.80 -13.33 -10.12
CA VAL A 184 21.99 -14.40 -9.50
C VAL A 184 22.29 -15.68 -10.25
N ARG A 185 22.83 -16.70 -9.55
CA ARG A 185 23.14 -18.03 -10.14
C ARG A 185 23.90 -18.02 -11.47
N LYS A 186 24.92 -17.15 -11.58
CA LYS A 186 25.77 -16.94 -12.79
C LYS A 186 25.10 -16.18 -13.93
N GLU A 187 23.85 -15.79 -13.79
CA GLU A 187 23.17 -14.88 -14.71
C GLU A 187 23.31 -13.45 -14.19
N LYS A 188 23.60 -12.52 -15.10
CA LYS A 188 23.64 -11.08 -14.81
C LYS A 188 22.25 -10.52 -15.04
N TRP A 189 21.75 -9.81 -14.03
CA TRP A 189 20.47 -9.14 -14.03
C TRP A 189 20.74 -7.64 -13.95
N TYR A 190 20.01 -6.90 -14.76
CA TYR A 190 20.09 -5.45 -14.86
C TYR A 190 18.77 -4.81 -14.43
N GLY A 191 18.78 -3.55 -14.11
CA GLY A 191 17.55 -2.81 -13.89
C GLY A 191 17.82 -1.33 -13.81
N HIS A 192 16.76 -0.54 -13.96
CA HIS A 192 16.86 0.89 -13.82
C HIS A 192 15.63 1.44 -13.11
N TYR A 193 15.86 2.47 -12.30
CA TYR A 193 14.79 3.23 -11.67
C TYR A 193 15.08 4.72 -11.76
N TRP A 194 14.02 5.50 -11.95
CA TRP A 194 14.07 6.95 -11.91
C TRP A 194 13.70 7.40 -10.51
N LEU A 195 14.59 8.15 -9.89
CA LEU A 195 14.39 8.79 -8.61
C LEU A 195 14.25 10.30 -8.82
N LYS A 196 13.31 10.92 -8.14
CA LYS A 196 13.16 12.37 -8.13
C LYS A 196 13.38 12.93 -6.74
N GLU A 197 14.31 13.88 -6.62
CA GLU A 197 14.52 14.63 -5.38
C GLU A 197 13.32 15.55 -5.12
N ASN A 198 12.72 15.42 -3.94
CA ASN A 198 11.70 16.35 -3.49
C ASN A 198 12.34 17.53 -2.73
N LYS A 199 11.53 18.52 -2.36
CA LYS A 199 11.99 19.73 -1.63
C LYS A 199 12.67 19.46 -0.28
N ASN A 200 12.57 18.24 0.25
CA ASN A 200 13.16 17.82 1.51
C ASN A 200 14.43 16.97 1.31
N GLY A 201 15.00 16.90 0.10
CA GLY A 201 16.16 16.07 -0.21
C GLY A 201 15.86 14.57 -0.23
N VAL A 202 14.60 14.20 -0.44
CA VAL A 202 14.13 12.81 -0.43
C VAL A 202 13.80 12.35 -1.84
N TYR A 203 14.41 11.24 -2.24
CA TYR A 203 14.22 10.63 -3.55
C TYR A 203 12.96 9.76 -3.61
N VAL A 204 12.01 10.09 -4.48
CA VAL A 204 10.78 9.31 -4.69
C VAL A 204 10.89 8.54 -6.00
N TYR A 205 10.45 7.27 -5.98
CA TYR A 205 10.34 6.46 -7.19
C TYR A 205 9.31 7.07 -8.14
N THR A 206 9.69 7.30 -9.39
CA THR A 206 8.77 7.76 -10.43
C THR A 206 8.70 6.73 -11.56
N SER A 207 7.52 6.60 -12.17
CA SER A 207 7.43 6.02 -13.50
C SER A 207 8.29 6.83 -14.47
N HIS A 208 8.66 6.22 -15.60
CA HIS A 208 9.50 6.84 -16.63
C HIS A 208 9.08 8.32 -16.89
N PRO A 209 10.02 9.29 -16.86
CA PRO A 209 9.70 10.72 -16.88
C PRO A 209 8.87 11.15 -18.10
N LYS A 210 9.01 10.42 -19.21
CA LYS A 210 8.26 10.62 -20.46
C LYS A 210 6.74 10.48 -20.33
N TYR A 211 6.24 9.81 -19.28
CA TYR A 211 4.81 9.64 -19.03
C TYR A 211 4.27 10.58 -17.93
N ASP A 212 5.09 11.50 -17.42
CA ASP A 212 4.68 12.52 -16.47
C ASP A 212 4.17 13.76 -17.24
N GLU A 213 3.07 14.38 -16.78
CA GLU A 213 2.56 15.66 -17.29
C GLU A 213 3.63 16.77 -17.28
N LYS A 214 4.66 16.61 -16.44
CA LYS A 214 5.80 17.52 -16.37
C LYS A 214 6.80 17.37 -17.51
N TYR A 215 6.74 16.30 -18.30
CA TYR A 215 7.63 16.14 -19.46
C TYR A 215 7.50 17.31 -20.45
N GLU A 216 6.29 17.82 -20.67
CA GLU A 216 6.07 18.97 -21.54
C GLU A 216 6.80 20.23 -21.04
N LYS A 217 6.89 20.38 -19.71
CA LYS A 217 7.50 21.51 -19.01
C LYS A 217 9.02 21.40 -18.87
N MET A 218 9.63 20.27 -19.23
CA MET A 218 11.08 20.11 -19.24
C MET A 218 11.73 20.92 -20.35
N SER A 219 12.92 21.44 -20.07
CA SER A 219 13.77 22.10 -21.06
C SER A 219 14.21 21.11 -22.15
N ASP A 220 14.56 21.61 -23.33
CA ASP A 220 15.00 20.76 -24.44
C ASP A 220 16.27 19.97 -24.08
N SER A 221 17.15 20.53 -23.25
CA SER A 221 18.37 19.85 -22.80
C SER A 221 18.11 18.70 -21.81
N GLU A 222 17.01 18.77 -21.04
CA GLU A 222 16.54 17.67 -20.19
C GLU A 222 15.91 16.56 -21.04
N LYS A 223 15.08 16.93 -22.02
CA LYS A 223 14.47 15.99 -22.98
C LYS A 223 15.52 15.27 -23.81
N GLU A 224 16.56 15.96 -24.27
CA GLU A 224 17.68 15.37 -25.00
C GLU A 224 18.45 14.38 -24.10
N TRP A 225 18.68 14.73 -22.83
CA TRP A 225 19.35 13.81 -21.90
C TRP A 225 18.52 12.57 -21.59
N LEU A 226 17.21 12.70 -21.37
CA LEU A 226 16.32 11.55 -21.25
C LEU A 226 16.37 10.65 -22.48
N THR A 227 16.44 11.24 -23.67
CA THR A 227 16.58 10.49 -24.92
C THR A 227 17.90 9.73 -24.99
N LYS A 228 19.02 10.35 -24.57
CA LYS A 228 20.33 9.69 -24.47
C LYS A 228 20.34 8.56 -23.44
N MET A 229 19.64 8.74 -22.31
CA MET A 229 19.49 7.69 -21.30
C MET A 229 18.64 6.52 -21.82
N ASP A 230 17.52 6.79 -22.48
CA ASP A 230 16.73 5.77 -23.18
C ASP A 230 17.57 4.99 -24.19
N GLU A 231 18.42 5.68 -24.94
CA GLU A 231 19.34 5.04 -25.87
C GLU A 231 20.41 4.21 -25.16
N LYS A 232 20.97 4.69 -24.03
CA LYS A 232 21.91 3.94 -23.19
C LYS A 232 21.23 2.67 -22.66
N ILE A 233 20.00 2.76 -22.17
CA ILE A 233 19.19 1.64 -21.69
C ILE A 233 18.89 0.66 -22.83
N ARG A 234 18.36 1.12 -23.97
CA ARG A 234 18.07 0.26 -25.13
C ARG A 234 19.32 -0.39 -25.70
N LYS A 235 20.44 0.32 -25.72
CA LYS A 235 21.73 -0.23 -26.14
C LYS A 235 22.15 -1.33 -25.17
N HIS A 236 22.03 -1.08 -23.86
CA HIS A 236 22.31 -2.08 -22.83
C HIS A 236 21.40 -3.31 -22.96
N GLU A 237 20.10 -3.14 -23.19
CA GLU A 237 19.16 -4.23 -23.48
C GLU A 237 19.54 -5.01 -24.76
N LYS A 238 19.91 -4.29 -25.82
CA LYS A 238 20.31 -4.87 -27.11
C LYS A 238 21.61 -5.67 -27.02
N ASP A 239 22.57 -5.18 -26.25
CA ASP A 239 23.86 -5.83 -26.04
C ASP A 239 23.73 -7.05 -25.11
N ASN A 240 22.64 -7.14 -24.33
CA ASN A 240 22.33 -8.23 -23.41
C ASN A 240 21.07 -9.04 -23.82
N LYS A 241 20.89 -9.25 -25.13
CA LYS A 241 19.70 -9.83 -25.79
C LYS A 241 19.26 -11.25 -25.38
N ASP A 242 20.07 -11.97 -24.61
CA ASP A 242 19.69 -13.30 -24.09
C ASP A 242 18.82 -13.22 -22.83
N LEU A 243 18.48 -12.01 -22.38
CA LEU A 243 17.67 -11.77 -21.18
C LEU A 243 16.25 -11.39 -21.58
N ASP A 244 15.28 -12.21 -21.16
CA ASP A 244 13.84 -12.02 -21.40
C ASP A 244 13.31 -10.94 -20.45
N TRP A 245 13.37 -9.68 -20.88
CA TRP A 245 12.98 -8.49 -20.11
C TRP A 245 11.47 -8.19 -20.13
N ASP A 246 10.60 -9.14 -20.50
CA ASP A 246 9.18 -8.86 -20.74
C ASP A 246 8.40 -8.67 -19.42
N ILE A 247 8.68 -7.58 -18.68
CA ILE A 247 7.75 -7.00 -17.72
C ILE A 247 6.65 -6.31 -18.54
N LYS A 248 5.70 -7.10 -19.02
CA LYS A 248 4.43 -6.56 -19.50
C LYS A 248 3.67 -5.96 -18.31
N ILE A 249 3.82 -4.66 -18.10
CA ILE A 249 2.87 -3.90 -17.29
C ILE A 249 1.55 -3.89 -18.08
N LYS A 250 0.60 -4.72 -17.64
CA LYS A 250 -0.79 -4.68 -18.10
C LYS A 250 -1.59 -3.72 -17.24
#